data_AF-A0A023EGQ1-F1
#
_entry.id   AF-A0A023EGQ1-F1
#
_cell.length_a   1.000
_cell.length_b   1.000
_cell.length_c   1.000
_cell.angle_alpha   90.00
_cell.angle_beta   90.00
_cell.angle_gamma   90.00
#
_symmetry.space_group_name_H-M   'P 1'
#
loop_
_entity.id
_entity.type
_entity.pdbx_description
1 polymer ?
#
loop_
_entity_poly.entity_id
_entity_poly.type
_entity_poly.pdbx_seq_one_letter_code
_entity_poly.pdbx_strand_id
1 'polypeptide(L)'
;GTQARSSKTYNFGTFENYVAGDDFEVYEERMIQHFLLHDVPEERKVAFLLTHLGMDTYAILKKLLQPVNPSAKRYDELVMTLKRHFRPEVNKVSERYRFHQADQKAGQSVTEYVVELKALVEKCEYGDFLQEALRDRFVFGIFDGRLRTHLLKQKNVSFDKAVEEALTWEL
;
A
#
# COMPACT_ATOMS: atom_id res chain seq x y z
N GLY A 1 -57.17 2.97 14.18
CA GLY A 1 -56.07 3.93 14.39
C GLY A 1 -54.95 3.56 13.46
N THR A 2 -54.75 4.32 12.39
CA THR A 2 -53.71 4.07 11.39
C THR A 2 -52.42 4.72 11.89
N GLN A 3 -51.48 3.91 12.34
CA GLN A 3 -50.19 4.39 12.86
C GLN A 3 -49.34 4.89 11.69
N ALA A 4 -49.22 6.20 11.56
CA ALA A 4 -48.35 6.83 10.58
C ALA A 4 -46.89 6.39 10.85
N ARG A 5 -46.30 5.63 9.92
CA ARG A 5 -44.85 5.42 9.89
C ARG A 5 -44.21 6.78 9.62
N SER A 6 -43.67 7.41 10.66
CA SER A 6 -42.78 8.56 10.53
C SER A 6 -41.59 8.15 9.66
N SER A 7 -41.58 8.59 8.41
CA SER A 7 -40.40 8.53 7.55
C SER A 7 -39.33 9.44 8.17
N LYS A 8 -38.38 8.85 8.91
CA LYS A 8 -37.18 9.59 9.31
C LYS A 8 -36.42 9.95 8.04
N THR A 9 -36.38 11.23 7.72
CA THR A 9 -35.48 11.78 6.70
C THR A 9 -34.07 11.78 7.28
N TYR A 10 -33.14 11.14 6.59
CA TYR A 10 -31.73 11.12 6.97
C TYR A 10 -30.97 12.03 6.01
N ASN A 11 -30.24 13.00 6.55
CA ASN A 11 -29.31 13.81 5.79
C ASN A 11 -27.90 13.24 5.99
N PHE A 12 -27.36 12.62 4.96
CA PHE A 12 -26.01 12.06 4.99
C PHE A 12 -24.96 13.00 4.40
N GLY A 13 -25.25 14.29 4.27
CA GLY A 13 -24.29 15.22 3.67
C GLY A 13 -23.92 14.86 2.22
N THR A 14 -22.86 15.49 1.71
CA THR A 14 -22.26 15.18 0.41
C THR A 14 -20.96 14.43 0.62
N PHE A 15 -20.74 13.37 -0.14
CA PHE A 15 -19.51 12.61 -0.15
C PHE A 15 -19.08 12.41 -1.60
N GLU A 16 -17.78 12.54 -1.86
CA GLU A 16 -17.25 12.43 -3.22
C GLU A 16 -17.22 10.97 -3.67
N ASN A 17 -17.44 10.75 -4.95
CA ASN A 17 -17.32 9.40 -5.50
C ASN A 17 -15.85 8.97 -5.52
N TYR A 18 -15.61 7.66 -5.40
CA TYR A 18 -14.29 7.10 -5.68
C TYR A 18 -13.90 7.35 -7.14
N VAL A 19 -12.66 7.78 -7.36
CA VAL A 19 -12.06 7.97 -8.67
C VAL A 19 -11.13 6.81 -8.96
N ALA A 20 -11.32 6.15 -10.11
CA ALA A 20 -10.49 5.01 -10.49
C ALA A 20 -9.01 5.41 -10.61
N GLY A 21 -8.15 4.72 -9.86
CA GLY A 21 -6.72 5.03 -9.77
C GLY A 21 -6.31 5.69 -8.47
N ASP A 22 -7.26 6.25 -7.70
CA ASP A 22 -6.99 6.76 -6.36
C ASP A 22 -6.77 5.61 -5.37
N ASP A 23 -6.10 5.93 -4.25
CA ASP A 23 -5.91 5.01 -3.15
C ASP A 23 -7.25 4.68 -2.48
N PHE A 24 -7.69 3.42 -2.64
CA PHE A 24 -8.96 2.95 -2.10
C PHE A 24 -8.97 2.91 -0.56
N GLU A 25 -7.81 2.74 0.09
CA GLU A 25 -7.74 2.77 1.56
C GLU A 25 -7.98 4.19 2.08
N VAL A 26 -7.36 5.19 1.47
CA VAL A 26 -7.61 6.61 1.80
C VAL A 26 -9.08 6.99 1.56
N TYR A 27 -9.67 6.51 0.46
CA TYR A 27 -11.09 6.69 0.19
C TYR A 27 -12.00 6.07 1.26
N GLU A 28 -11.71 4.82 1.67
CA GLU A 28 -12.46 4.14 2.72
C GLU A 28 -12.32 4.86 4.07
N GLU A 29 -11.11 5.30 4.45
CA GLU A 29 -10.87 6.04 5.69
C GLU A 29 -11.73 7.30 5.76
N ARG A 30 -11.78 8.08 4.66
CA ARG A 30 -12.67 9.25 4.55
C ARG A 30 -14.15 8.86 4.70
N MET A 31 -14.57 7.75 4.10
CA MET A 31 -15.94 7.25 4.21
C MET A 31 -16.29 6.84 5.65
N ILE A 32 -15.36 6.21 6.37
CA ILE A 32 -15.54 5.84 7.78
C ILE A 32 -15.73 7.09 8.63
N GLN A 33 -14.92 8.13 8.42
CA GLN A 33 -15.10 9.41 9.12
C GLN A 33 -16.45 10.05 8.80
N HIS A 34 -16.89 9.96 7.54
CA HIS A 34 -18.20 10.45 7.12
C HIS A 34 -19.36 9.71 7.80
N PHE A 35 -19.25 8.40 7.97
CA PHE A 35 -20.23 7.60 8.71
C PHE A 35 -20.33 8.02 10.17
N LEU A 36 -19.20 8.31 10.81
CA LEU A 36 -19.14 8.78 12.19
C LEU A 36 -19.73 10.19 12.33
N LEU A 37 -19.39 11.10 11.42
CA LEU A 37 -19.86 12.49 11.46
C LEU A 37 -21.39 12.62 11.28
N HIS A 38 -21.98 11.76 10.46
CA HIS A 38 -23.39 11.82 10.09
C HIS A 38 -24.26 10.73 10.74
N ASP A 39 -23.73 10.02 11.75
CA ASP A 39 -24.42 8.93 12.46
C ASP A 39 -25.06 7.91 11.50
N VAL A 40 -24.32 7.50 10.46
CA VAL A 40 -24.85 6.62 9.41
C VAL A 40 -25.11 5.22 10.01
N PRO A 41 -26.36 4.74 10.02
CA PRO A 41 -26.69 3.42 10.56
C PRO A 41 -26.01 2.29 9.78
N GLU A 42 -25.67 1.20 10.45
CA GLU A 42 -24.97 0.04 9.87
C GLU A 42 -25.70 -0.51 8.65
N GLU A 43 -27.03 -0.60 8.71
CA GLU A 43 -27.87 -1.10 7.62
C GLU A 43 -27.86 -0.21 6.36
N ARG A 44 -27.31 1.01 6.44
CA ARG A 44 -27.21 1.94 5.32
C ARG A 44 -25.82 2.04 4.71
N LYS A 45 -24.79 1.53 5.39
CA LYS A 45 -23.39 1.63 4.91
C LYS A 45 -23.18 0.95 3.56
N VAL A 46 -23.82 -0.20 3.33
CA VAL A 46 -23.78 -0.88 2.02
C VAL A 46 -24.38 -0.01 0.93
N ALA A 47 -25.59 0.52 1.13
CA ALA A 47 -26.23 1.39 0.16
C ALA A 47 -25.38 2.63 -0.12
N PHE A 48 -24.83 3.24 0.93
CA PHE A 48 -23.95 4.40 0.81
C PHE A 48 -22.68 4.10 0.02
N LEU A 49 -22.01 2.99 0.31
CA LEU A 49 -20.83 2.56 -0.45
C LEU A 49 -21.17 2.44 -1.93
N LEU A 50 -22.20 1.66 -2.27
CA LEU A 50 -22.55 1.35 -3.66
C LEU A 50 -22.91 2.60 -4.47
N THR A 51 -23.54 3.61 -3.86
CA THR A 51 -23.87 4.87 -4.55
C THR A 51 -22.67 5.79 -4.74
N HIS A 52 -21.62 5.66 -3.91
CA HIS A 52 -20.43 6.52 -3.96
C HIS A 52 -19.20 5.86 -4.59
N LEU A 53 -19.25 4.59 -5.00
CA LEU A 53 -18.12 3.95 -5.71
C LEU A 53 -17.86 4.55 -7.10
N GLY A 54 -18.82 5.25 -7.68
CA GLY A 54 -18.79 5.58 -9.11
C GLY A 54 -19.14 4.38 -9.99
N MET A 55 -19.51 4.65 -11.24
CA MET A 55 -20.07 3.65 -12.16
C MET A 55 -19.08 2.52 -12.49
N ASP A 56 -17.82 2.88 -12.79
CA ASP A 56 -16.81 1.91 -13.24
C ASP A 56 -16.43 0.93 -12.13
N THR A 57 -16.19 1.44 -10.92
CA THR A 57 -15.86 0.63 -9.76
C THR A 57 -17.04 -0.23 -9.30
N TYR A 58 -18.27 0.29 -9.38
CA TYR A 58 -19.45 -0.53 -9.12
C TYR A 58 -19.57 -1.68 -10.13
N ALA A 59 -19.27 -1.44 -11.41
CA ALA A 59 -19.27 -2.48 -12.43
C ALA A 59 -18.20 -3.55 -12.17
N ILE A 60 -17.00 -3.15 -11.72
CA ILE A 60 -15.94 -4.06 -11.27
C ILE A 60 -16.42 -4.92 -10.10
N LEU A 61 -16.95 -4.30 -9.04
CA LEU A 61 -17.45 -4.99 -7.85
C LEU A 61 -18.52 -6.02 -8.22
N LYS A 62 -19.45 -5.66 -9.11
CA LYS A 62 -20.50 -6.56 -9.59
C LYS A 62 -19.94 -7.76 -10.34
N LYS A 63 -18.84 -7.60 -11.11
CA LYS A 63 -18.15 -8.72 -11.77
C LYS A 63 -17.44 -9.62 -10.75
N LEU A 64 -16.76 -9.03 -9.77
CA LEU A 64 -16.02 -9.77 -8.74
C LEU A 64 -16.91 -10.63 -7.83
N LEU A 65 -18.17 -10.24 -7.64
CA LEU A 65 -19.10 -10.91 -6.74
C LEU A 65 -20.06 -11.89 -7.42
N GLN A 66 -20.01 -12.05 -8.74
CA GLN A 66 -20.93 -12.95 -9.46
C GLN A 66 -20.90 -14.37 -8.86
N PRO A 67 -22.08 -15.02 -8.69
CA PRO A 67 -23.42 -14.58 -9.10
C PRO A 67 -24.17 -13.71 -8.06
N VAL A 68 -23.52 -13.32 -6.96
CA VAL A 68 -24.15 -12.60 -5.84
C VAL A 68 -24.25 -11.09 -6.13
N ASN A 69 -25.37 -10.47 -5.78
CA ASN A 69 -25.53 -9.02 -5.91
C ASN A 69 -24.73 -8.30 -4.80
N PRO A 70 -23.95 -7.24 -5.09
CA PRO A 70 -23.27 -6.45 -4.08
C PRO A 70 -24.16 -6.00 -2.90
N SER A 71 -25.44 -5.69 -3.14
CA SER A 71 -26.37 -5.25 -2.08
C SER A 71 -26.72 -6.35 -1.06
N ALA A 72 -26.39 -7.61 -1.33
CA ALA A 72 -26.66 -8.75 -0.45
C ALA A 72 -25.46 -9.10 0.47
N LYS A 73 -24.36 -8.36 0.36
CA LYS A 73 -23.13 -8.56 1.14
C LYS A 73 -23.03 -7.58 2.30
N ARG A 74 -22.23 -7.93 3.31
CA ARG A 74 -21.89 -6.99 4.39
C ARG A 74 -20.89 -5.94 3.90
N TYR A 75 -20.90 -4.78 4.53
CA TYR A 75 -20.02 -3.66 4.15
C TYR A 75 -18.53 -4.05 4.15
N ASP A 76 -18.08 -4.76 5.20
CA ASP A 76 -16.71 -5.24 5.33
C ASP A 76 -16.32 -6.23 4.22
N GLU A 77 -17.21 -7.14 3.83
CA GLU A 77 -16.97 -8.06 2.70
C GLU A 77 -16.77 -7.29 1.37
N LEU A 78 -17.54 -6.22 1.15
CA LEU A 78 -17.45 -5.39 -0.05
C LEU A 78 -16.13 -4.60 -0.07
N VAL A 79 -15.79 -3.94 1.04
CA VAL A 79 -14.52 -3.22 1.19
C VAL A 79 -13.35 -4.16 0.97
N MET A 80 -13.32 -5.33 1.63
CA MET A 80 -12.22 -6.30 1.47
C MET A 80 -12.08 -6.77 0.02
N THR A 81 -13.20 -6.96 -0.67
CA THR A 81 -13.20 -7.34 -2.10
C THR A 81 -12.57 -6.24 -2.96
N LEU A 82 -12.93 -4.98 -2.71
CA LEU A 82 -12.37 -3.83 -3.43
C LEU A 82 -10.90 -3.57 -3.11
N LYS A 83 -10.50 -3.65 -1.83
CA LYS A 83 -9.09 -3.55 -1.41
C LYS A 83 -8.22 -4.56 -2.12
N ARG A 84 -8.62 -5.84 -2.12
CA ARG A 84 -7.87 -6.90 -2.81
C ARG A 84 -7.79 -6.69 -4.33
N HIS A 85 -8.79 -6.05 -4.92
CA HIS A 85 -8.78 -5.75 -6.36
C HIS A 85 -7.88 -4.57 -6.71
N PHE A 86 -8.04 -3.44 -6.01
CA PHE A 86 -7.30 -2.20 -6.29
C PHE A 86 -5.87 -2.22 -5.75
N ARG A 87 -5.64 -2.99 -4.70
CA ARG A 87 -4.33 -3.29 -4.14
C ARG A 87 -4.14 -4.81 -4.20
N PRO A 88 -3.81 -5.37 -5.39
CA PRO A 88 -3.44 -6.77 -5.46
C PRO A 88 -2.34 -7.01 -4.44
N GLU A 89 -2.52 -8.05 -3.61
CA GLU A 89 -1.57 -8.38 -2.56
C GLU A 89 -0.17 -8.46 -3.19
N VAL A 90 0.71 -7.56 -2.76
CA VAL A 90 2.07 -7.54 -3.24
C VAL A 90 2.68 -8.88 -2.86
N ASN A 91 3.11 -9.65 -3.86
CA ASN A 91 3.78 -10.91 -3.59
C ASN A 91 5.14 -10.59 -2.97
N LYS A 92 5.18 -10.53 -1.62
CA LYS A 92 6.36 -10.13 -0.85
C LYS A 92 7.57 -10.97 -1.21
N VAL A 93 7.38 -12.26 -1.50
CA VAL A 93 8.47 -13.15 -1.93
C VAL A 93 9.02 -12.72 -3.28
N SER A 94 8.15 -12.37 -4.23
CA SER A 94 8.56 -11.86 -5.55
C SER A 94 9.28 -10.52 -5.46
N GLU A 95 8.79 -9.58 -4.66
CA GLU A 95 9.45 -8.27 -4.51
C GLU A 95 10.79 -8.39 -3.77
N ARG A 96 10.85 -9.20 -2.70
CA ARG A 96 12.10 -9.49 -2.01
C ARG A 96 13.10 -10.20 -2.91
N TYR A 97 12.64 -11.10 -3.80
CA TYR A 97 13.50 -11.69 -4.81
C TYR A 97 14.10 -10.63 -5.73
N ARG A 98 13.29 -9.70 -6.26
CA ARG A 98 13.79 -8.58 -7.09
C ARG A 98 14.77 -7.69 -6.33
N PHE A 99 14.45 -7.33 -5.09
CA PHE A 99 15.34 -6.57 -4.21
C PHE A 99 16.68 -7.30 -4.03
N HIS A 100 16.66 -8.61 -3.77
CA HIS A 100 17.88 -9.39 -3.59
C HIS A 100 18.67 -9.63 -4.88
N GLN A 101 18.10 -9.41 -6.07
CA GLN A 101 18.80 -9.43 -7.35
C GLN A 101 19.46 -8.09 -7.70
N ALA A 102 19.22 -7.02 -6.94
CA ALA A 102 19.81 -5.71 -7.20
C ALA A 102 21.26 -5.66 -6.66
N ASP A 103 22.22 -5.74 -7.57
CA ASP A 103 23.63 -5.44 -7.34
C ASP A 103 23.99 -4.11 -8.03
N GLN A 104 24.95 -3.37 -7.48
CA GLN A 104 25.50 -2.16 -8.08
C GLN A 104 26.10 -2.52 -9.44
N LYS A 105 25.63 -1.86 -10.49
CA LYS A 105 26.11 -2.08 -11.86
C LYS A 105 27.49 -1.44 -12.05
N ALA A 106 28.26 -1.98 -12.99
CA ALA A 106 29.55 -1.39 -13.35
C ALA A 106 29.35 0.08 -13.81
N GLY A 107 30.02 1.02 -13.14
CA GLY A 107 29.92 2.45 -13.43
C GLY A 107 28.68 3.15 -12.84
N GLN A 108 27.80 2.44 -12.13
CA GLN A 108 26.72 3.05 -11.35
C GLN A 108 27.31 3.65 -10.08
N SER A 109 26.99 4.91 -9.78
CA SER A 109 27.42 5.56 -8.53
C SER A 109 26.73 4.95 -7.30
N VAL A 110 27.33 5.10 -6.12
CA VAL A 110 26.72 4.69 -4.84
C VAL A 110 25.36 5.36 -4.64
N THR A 111 25.22 6.63 -5.01
CA THR A 111 23.96 7.37 -4.85
C THR A 111 22.85 6.77 -5.73
N GLU A 112 23.14 6.48 -7.00
CA GLU A 112 22.17 5.84 -7.89
C GLU A 112 21.77 4.45 -7.39
N TYR A 113 22.73 3.68 -6.88
CA TYR A 113 22.45 2.37 -6.32
C TYR A 113 21.58 2.42 -5.06
N VAL A 114 21.84 3.38 -4.16
CA VAL A 114 21.01 3.61 -2.96
C VAL A 114 19.58 3.98 -3.33
N VAL A 115 19.39 4.83 -4.35
CA VAL A 115 18.05 5.19 -4.85
C VAL A 115 17.33 3.96 -5.41
N GLU A 116 18.01 3.13 -6.20
CA GLU A 116 17.46 1.87 -6.74
C GLU A 116 17.02 0.92 -5.61
N LEU A 117 17.85 0.72 -4.59
CA LEU A 117 17.52 -0.13 -3.44
C LEU A 117 16.32 0.41 -2.64
N LYS A 118 16.26 1.72 -2.38
CA LYS A 118 15.14 2.34 -1.66
C LYS A 118 13.83 2.19 -2.43
N ALA A 119 13.85 2.34 -3.75
CA ALA A 119 12.65 2.14 -4.56
C ALA A 119 12.17 0.68 -4.55
N LEU A 120 13.09 -0.29 -4.57
CA LEU A 120 12.73 -1.72 -4.55
C LEU A 120 12.21 -2.19 -3.18
N VAL A 121 12.75 -1.66 -2.09
CA VAL A 121 12.42 -2.13 -0.74
C VAL A 121 11.01 -1.71 -0.29
N GLU A 122 10.45 -0.64 -0.87
CA GLU A 122 9.10 -0.13 -0.55
C GLU A 122 8.01 -1.21 -0.63
N LYS A 123 8.13 -2.13 -1.59
CA LYS A 123 7.17 -3.21 -1.82
C LYS A 123 7.52 -4.52 -1.10
N CYS A 124 8.64 -4.56 -0.38
CA CYS A 124 9.12 -5.79 0.26
C CYS A 124 8.51 -6.05 1.64
N GLU A 125 7.87 -5.04 2.25
CA GLU A 125 7.25 -5.10 3.57
C GLU A 125 8.16 -5.75 4.63
N TYR A 126 9.37 -5.22 4.81
CA TYR A 126 10.30 -5.72 5.83
C TYR A 126 9.93 -5.30 7.26
N GLY A 127 9.05 -4.30 7.43
CA GLY A 127 8.66 -3.79 8.74
C GLY A 127 9.88 -3.31 9.53
N ASP A 128 10.01 -3.73 10.78
CA ASP A 128 11.09 -3.34 11.68
C ASP A 128 12.49 -3.76 11.17
N PHE A 129 12.58 -4.74 10.27
CA PHE A 129 13.84 -5.23 9.69
C PHE A 129 14.28 -4.45 8.43
N LEU A 130 13.61 -3.34 8.10
CA LEU A 130 13.86 -2.58 6.88
C LEU A 130 15.31 -2.09 6.78
N GLN A 131 15.86 -1.55 7.87
CA GLN A 131 17.20 -0.95 7.86
C GLN A 131 18.30 -2.01 7.73
N GLU A 132 18.12 -3.16 8.36
CA GLU A 132 19.01 -4.31 8.25
C GLU A 132 18.96 -4.91 6.85
N ALA A 133 17.77 -5.06 6.26
CA ALA A 133 17.62 -5.55 4.89
C ALA A 133 18.32 -4.62 3.87
N LEU A 134 18.13 -3.30 4.01
CA LEU A 134 18.82 -2.29 3.19
C LEU A 134 20.33 -2.36 3.36
N ARG A 135 20.82 -2.38 4.60
CA ARG A 135 22.25 -2.51 4.92
C ARG A 135 22.84 -3.75 4.25
N ASP A 136 22.25 -4.91 4.51
CA ASP A 136 22.80 -6.18 4.06
C ASP A 136 22.85 -6.22 2.53
N ARG A 137 21.74 -5.85 1.85
CA ARG A 137 21.71 -5.82 0.39
C ARG A 137 22.67 -4.80 -0.20
N PHE A 138 22.76 -3.60 0.39
CA PHE A 138 23.72 -2.58 -0.02
C PHE A 138 25.14 -3.13 0.03
N VAL A 139 25.59 -3.61 1.20
CA VAL A 139 26.94 -4.15 1.40
C VAL A 139 27.21 -5.33 0.47
N PHE A 140 26.28 -6.27 0.34
CA PHE A 140 26.48 -7.46 -0.49
C PHE A 140 26.58 -7.12 -1.99
N GLY A 141 25.84 -6.12 -2.44
CA GLY A 141 25.74 -5.77 -3.86
C GLY A 141 26.70 -4.69 -4.32
N ILE A 142 27.56 -4.13 -3.45
CA ILE A 142 28.60 -3.17 -3.88
C ILE A 142 29.47 -3.80 -4.97
N PHE A 143 29.71 -3.04 -6.04
CA PHE A 143 30.50 -3.46 -7.19
C PHE A 143 31.99 -3.59 -6.83
N ASP A 144 32.55 -2.58 -6.15
CA ASP A 144 33.94 -2.61 -5.68
C ASP A 144 34.12 -3.62 -4.54
N GLY A 145 34.74 -4.76 -4.86
CA GLY A 145 35.04 -5.81 -3.88
C GLY A 145 35.93 -5.37 -2.72
N ARG A 146 36.76 -4.32 -2.88
CA ARG A 146 37.59 -3.77 -1.80
C ARG A 146 36.75 -3.02 -0.78
N LEU A 147 35.87 -2.13 -1.26
CA LEU A 147 34.90 -1.43 -0.42
C LEU A 147 33.99 -2.42 0.30
N ARG A 148 33.44 -3.41 -0.42
CA ARG A 148 32.63 -4.48 0.20
C ARG A 148 33.38 -5.18 1.33
N THR A 149 34.64 -5.57 1.08
CA THR A 149 35.49 -6.21 2.10
C THR A 149 35.78 -5.29 3.29
N HIS A 150 35.93 -3.98 3.05
CA HIS A 150 36.11 -2.98 4.10
C HIS A 150 34.88 -2.91 5.01
N LEU A 151 33.69 -2.75 4.43
CA LEU A 151 32.42 -2.68 5.17
C LEU A 151 32.13 -3.98 5.95
N LEU A 152 32.41 -5.15 5.37
CA LEU A 152 32.21 -6.45 6.04
C LEU A 152 33.10 -6.67 7.27
N LYS A 153 34.19 -5.93 7.43
CA LYS A 153 35.07 -6.02 8.62
C LYS A 153 34.56 -5.19 9.79
N GLN A 154 33.63 -4.27 9.56
CA GLN A 154 33.12 -3.40 10.61
C GLN A 154 32.09 -4.12 11.48
N LYS A 155 32.16 -3.88 12.79
CA LYS A 155 31.18 -4.41 13.73
C LYS A 155 29.98 -3.47 13.77
N ASN A 156 28.78 -4.00 13.51
CA ASN A 156 27.50 -3.31 13.66
C ASN A 156 27.37 -2.00 12.85
N VAL A 157 27.90 -1.96 11.62
CA VAL A 157 27.68 -0.82 10.72
C VAL A 157 26.18 -0.66 10.44
N SER A 158 25.66 0.56 10.46
CA SER A 158 24.28 0.86 10.04
C SER A 158 24.21 1.06 8.52
N PHE A 159 23.00 1.04 7.95
CA PHE A 159 22.83 1.36 6.53
C PHE A 159 23.37 2.76 6.19
N ASP A 160 22.96 3.78 6.96
CA ASP A 160 23.40 5.17 6.72
C ASP A 160 24.93 5.32 6.82
N LYS A 161 25.56 4.64 7.79
CA LYS A 161 27.02 4.70 7.96
C LYS A 161 27.75 4.02 6.81
N ALA A 162 27.25 2.86 6.36
CA ALA A 162 27.81 2.17 5.21
C ALA A 162 27.71 3.03 3.94
N VAL A 163 26.61 3.75 3.75
CA VAL A 163 26.42 4.68 2.61
C VAL A 163 27.38 5.87 2.69
N GLU A 164 27.51 6.51 3.85
CA GLU A 164 28.44 7.65 4.06
C GLU A 164 29.88 7.28 3.69
N GLU A 165 30.34 6.11 4.14
CA GLU A 165 31.68 5.63 3.85
C GLU A 165 31.87 5.24 2.40
N ALA A 166 30.86 4.59 1.79
CA ALA A 166 30.89 4.25 0.37
C ALA A 166 30.94 5.51 -0.51
N LEU A 167 30.22 6.58 -0.15
CA LEU A 167 30.31 7.86 -0.85
C LEU A 167 31.69 8.49 -0.71
N THR A 168 32.32 8.39 0.47
CA THR A 168 33.69 8.88 0.68
C THR A 168 34.71 8.05 -0.12
N TRP A 169 34.44 6.76 -0.33
CA TRP A 169 35.31 5.85 -1.09
C TRP A 169 35.29 6.11 -2.60
N GLU A 170 34.20 6.68 -3.14
CA GLU A 170 34.07 7.01 -4.56
C GLU A 170 34.76 8.33 -4.96
N LEU A 171 35.18 9.15 -4.00
CA LEU A 171 35.89 10.42 -4.22
C LEU A 171 37.38 10.21 -4.52
#